data_AF-A0A526RRL9-F1
#
_entry.id   AF-A0A526RRL9-F1
#
_cell.length_a   1.000
_cell.length_b   1.000
_cell.length_c   1.000
_cell.angle_alpha   90.00
_cell.angle_beta   90.00
_cell.angle_gamma   90.00
#
_symmetry.space_group_name_H-M   'P 1'
#
loop_
_entity.id
_entity.type
_entity.pdbx_description
1 polymer ?
#
loop_
_entity_poly.entity_id
_entity_poly.type
_entity_poly.pdbx_seq_one_letter_code
_entity_poly.pdbx_strand_id
1 'polypeptide(L)' 'AAGADVLVAGAAIFKGGSVEAYRANIEAIRTAADRAAA' A
#
# COMPACT_ATOMS: atom_id res chain seq x y z
N ALA A 1 -12.06 -3.09 -6.52
CA ALA A 1 -11.64 -1.73 -6.13
C ALA A 1 -12.67 -0.70 -6.62
N ALA A 2 -12.67 0.54 -6.13
CA ALA A 2 -13.66 1.57 -6.48
C ALA A 2 -13.46 2.17 -7.89
N GLY A 3 -12.84 1.44 -8.83
CA GLY A 3 -12.52 1.93 -10.18
C GLY A 3 -11.46 3.04 -10.23
N ALA A 4 -10.64 3.18 -9.18
CA ALA A 4 -9.60 4.18 -9.14
C ALA A 4 -8.35 3.74 -9.91
N ASP A 5 -7.86 4.59 -10.81
CA ASP A 5 -6.61 4.36 -11.56
C ASP A 5 -5.35 4.61 -10.71
N VAL A 6 -5.48 5.42 -9.65
CA VAL A 6 -4.37 5.85 -8.80
C VAL A 6 -4.73 5.71 -7.32
N LEU A 7 -3.79 5.19 -6.53
CA LEU A 7 -3.86 5.07 -5.08
C LEU A 7 -2.76 5.91 -4.42
N VAL A 8 -3.12 6.73 -3.42
CA VAL A 8 -2.16 7.51 -2.60
C VAL A 8 -2.19 7.01 -1.15
N ALA A 9 -1.05 6.47 -0.68
CA ALA A 9 -0.95 5.78 0.62
C ALA A 9 0.01 6.47 1.61
N GLY A 10 0.14 7.79 1.58
CA GLY A 10 1.19 8.55 2.31
C GLY A 10 1.32 8.20 3.80
N ALA A 11 0.23 8.27 4.57
CA ALA A 11 0.26 7.96 6.00
C ALA A 11 0.46 6.47 6.31
N ALA A 12 0.06 5.58 5.38
CA ALA A 12 0.20 4.15 5.56
C ALA A 12 1.64 3.67 5.39
N ILE A 13 2.47 4.38 4.61
CA ILE A 13 3.87 4.01 4.35
C ILE A 13 4.68 3.92 5.65
N PHE A 14 4.56 4.93 6.52
CA PHE A 14 5.37 5.04 7.74
C PHE A 14 4.69 4.53 9.00
N LYS A 15 3.50 3.93 8.87
CA LYS A 15 2.78 3.36 10.00
C LYS A 15 3.62 2.26 10.65
N GLY A 16 3.87 2.37 11.95
CA GLY A 16 4.63 1.37 12.73
C GLY A 16 6.11 1.71 12.97
N GLY A 17 6.65 2.75 12.32
CA GLY A 17 7.92 3.39 12.76
C GLY A 17 9.21 2.55 12.67
N SER A 18 9.17 1.35 12.08
CA SER A 18 10.35 0.50 11.86
C SER A 18 10.57 0.19 10.38
N VAL A 19 11.77 -0.30 10.04
CA VAL A 19 12.09 -0.71 8.67
C VAL A 19 11.29 -1.95 8.26
N GLU A 20 11.03 -2.85 9.20
CA GLU A 20 10.20 -4.04 9.01
C GLU A 20 8.75 -3.62 8.70
N ALA A 21 8.21 -2.66 9.47
CA ALA A 21 6.88 -2.12 9.22
C ALA A 21 6.81 -1.43 7.86
N TYR A 22 7.82 -0.64 7.48
CA TYR A 22 7.89 -0.04 6.15
C TYR A 22 7.83 -1.09 5.04
N ARG A 23 8.65 -2.14 5.11
CA ARG A 23 8.65 -3.21 4.08
C ARG A 23 7.28 -3.89 3.98
N ALA A 24 6.70 -4.28 5.12
CA ALA A 24 5.39 -4.92 5.18
C ALA A 24 4.29 -4.01 4.61
N ASN A 25 4.31 -2.72 4.94
CA ASN A 25 3.33 -1.76 4.43
C ASN A 25 3.44 -1.60 2.90
N ILE A 26 4.66 -1.51 2.36
CA ILE A 26 4.88 -1.40 0.92
C ILE A 26 4.41 -2.65 0.18
N GLU A 27 4.68 -3.84 0.72
CA GLU A 27 4.20 -5.11 0.16
C GLU A 27 2.66 -5.16 0.14
N ALA A 28 2.02 -4.83 1.27
CA ALA A 28 0.57 -4.79 1.37
C ALA A 28 -0.07 -3.81 0.39
N ILE A 29 0.50 -2.61 0.23
CA ILE A 29 0.02 -1.60 -0.74
C ILE A 29 0.11 -2.13 -2.17
N ARG A 30 1.23 -2.78 -2.54
CA ARG A 30 1.41 -3.37 -3.88
C ARG A 30 0.41 -4.47 -4.16
N THR A 31 0.25 -5.43 -3.23
CA THR A 31 -0.75 -6.49 -3.36
C THR A 31 -2.17 -5.94 -3.50
N ALA A 32 -2.50 -4.88 -2.75
CA ALA A 32 -3.80 -4.24 -2.87
C ALA A 32 -3.99 -3.55 -4.23
N ALA A 33 -2.93 -2.93 -4.78
CA ALA A 33 -2.95 -2.33 -6.11
C ALA A 33 -3.09 -3.39 -7.22
N ASP A 34 -2.35 -4.50 -7.14
CA ASP A 34 -2.46 -5.61 -8.09
C ASP A 34 -3.88 -6.18 -8.12
N ARG A 35 -4.49 -6.36 -6.95
CA ARG A 35 -5.90 -6.78 -6.82
C ARG A 35 -6.91 -5.74 -7.30
N ALA A 36 -6.52 -4.48 -7.36
CA ALA A 36 -7.38 -3.41 -7.86
C ALA A 36 -7.35 -3.31 -9.40
N ALA A 37 -6.23 -3.71 -10.01
CA ALA A 37 -6.02 -3.68 -11.45
C ALA A 37 -6.60 -4.92 -12.18
N ALA A 38 -6.80 -6.04 -11.48
CA ALA A 38 -7.46 -7.24 -11.97
C ALA A 38 -8.99 -7.17 -11.80
#